data_AF-A0AAV9BNM7-F1
#
_entry.id   AF-A0AAV9BNM7-F1
#
_cell.length_a   1.000
_cell.length_b   1.000
_cell.length_c   1.000
_cell.angle_alpha   90.00
_cell.angle_beta   90.00
_cell.angle_gamma   90.00
#
_symmetry.space_group_name_H-M   'P 1'
#
loop_
_entity.id
_entity.type
_entity.pdbx_description
1 polymer ?
#
loop_
_entity_poly.entity_id
_entity_poly.type
_entity_poly.pdbx_seq_one_letter_code
_entity_poly.pdbx_strand_id
1 'polypeptide(L)'
;MASMVGSSVSTPLRVRSVYPSQAKPETVDKVCEIVKKQLALSDDSTVTGESKFAALGADSLDTVEIVMSLEEAFGISVEEESAQSIATVQDAADLIEKLVEAK
;
A
#
# COMPACT_ATOMS: atom_id res chain seq x y z
N MET A 1 36.28 29.22 27.36
CA MET A 1 35.06 28.58 27.88
C MET A 1 34.22 28.15 26.70
N ALA A 2 34.01 26.85 26.59
CA ALA A 2 33.27 26.17 25.54
C ALA A 2 31.76 26.39 25.66
N SER A 3 31.06 26.38 24.52
CA SER A 3 29.87 25.55 24.24
C SER A 3 29.22 26.10 22.96
N MET A 4 29.24 25.36 21.84
CA MET A 4 28.41 24.19 21.54
C MET A 4 26.92 24.54 21.45
N VAL A 5 26.48 24.80 20.22
CA VAL A 5 25.41 24.04 19.54
C VAL A 5 25.58 24.40 18.06
N GLY A 6 25.98 23.48 17.18
CA GLY A 6 25.50 22.12 17.06
C GLY A 6 24.55 22.10 15.87
N SER A 7 25.14 22.23 14.67
CA SER A 7 24.45 22.07 13.41
C SER A 7 23.73 20.73 13.40
N SER A 8 22.40 20.75 13.25
CA SER A 8 21.69 19.58 12.75
C SER A 8 20.38 20.04 12.12
N VAL A 9 20.48 20.37 10.83
CA VAL A 9 19.33 20.35 9.93
C VAL A 9 18.93 18.87 9.83
N SER A 10 18.07 18.43 10.75
CA SER A 10 17.37 17.16 10.61
C SER A 10 16.28 17.39 9.57
N THR A 11 16.65 17.11 8.32
CA THR A 11 15.70 17.09 7.20
C THR A 11 14.57 16.11 7.54
N PRO A 12 13.30 16.46 7.27
CA PRO A 12 12.20 15.53 7.48
C PRO A 12 12.43 14.31 6.56
N LEU A 13 12.28 13.11 7.12
CA LEU A 13 12.27 11.85 6.38
C LEU A 13 11.27 11.95 5.22
N ARG A 14 11.78 12.26 4.03
CA ARG A 14 11.04 12.14 2.77
C ARG A 14 11.43 10.79 2.16
N VAL A 15 10.99 9.70 2.77
CA VAL A 15 10.72 8.48 2.00
C VAL A 15 9.34 8.69 1.41
N ARG A 16 9.32 9.35 0.26
CA ARG A 16 8.24 9.17 -0.68
C ARG A 16 8.83 8.27 -1.75
N SER A 17 8.83 6.96 -1.49
CA SER A 17 8.93 5.99 -2.58
C SER A 17 7.63 6.13 -3.37
N VAL A 18 7.55 7.15 -4.23
CA VAL A 18 6.51 7.20 -5.25
C VAL A 18 6.97 6.21 -6.28
N TYR A 19 6.44 4.99 -6.26
CA TYR A 19 6.55 4.14 -7.42
C TYR A 19 5.77 4.82 -8.55
N PRO A 20 6.41 5.35 -9.60
CA PRO A 20 5.71 6.12 -10.63
C PRO A 20 5.13 5.20 -11.72
N SER A 21 4.81 3.96 -11.35
CA SER A 21 4.31 2.94 -12.27
C SER A 21 2.84 2.78 -11.98
N GLN A 22 1.97 3.52 -12.66
CA GLN A 22 0.53 3.31 -12.53
C GLN A 22 0.23 1.87 -12.93
N ALA A 23 -0.19 1.05 -11.95
CA ALA A 23 -0.77 -0.26 -12.20
C ALA A 23 -1.87 -0.15 -13.24
N LYS A 24 -2.07 -1.24 -14.00
CA LYS A 24 -3.17 -1.31 -14.96
C LYS A 24 -4.50 -1.02 -14.22
N PRO A 25 -5.46 -0.32 -14.84
CA PRO A 25 -6.73 -0.03 -14.21
C PRO A 25 -7.43 -1.31 -13.72
N GLU A 26 -7.32 -2.40 -14.48
CA GLU A 26 -7.84 -3.71 -14.12
C GLU A 26 -7.23 -4.29 -12.82
N THR A 27 -5.95 -3.98 -12.55
CA THR A 27 -5.27 -4.38 -11.31
C THR A 27 -5.75 -3.55 -10.14
N VAL A 28 -5.89 -2.24 -10.32
CA VAL A 28 -6.44 -1.34 -9.30
C VAL A 28 -7.87 -1.73 -8.95
N ASP A 29 -8.71 -2.02 -9.95
CA ASP A 29 -10.11 -2.44 -9.75
C ASP A 29 -10.19 -3.74 -8.94
N LYS A 30 -9.37 -4.75 -9.29
CA LYS A 30 -9.30 -6.01 -8.52
C LYS A 30 -8.84 -5.79 -7.09
N VAL A 31 -7.83 -4.94 -6.87
CA VAL A 31 -7.36 -4.62 -5.52
C VAL A 31 -8.48 -3.95 -4.73
N CYS A 32 -9.17 -2.96 -5.32
CA CYS A 32 -10.36 -2.34 -4.72
C CYS A 32 -11.42 -3.37 -4.32
N GLU A 33 -11.75 -4.32 -5.18
CA GLU A 33 -12.74 -5.37 -4.90
C GLU A 33 -12.33 -6.25 -3.72
N ILE A 34 -11.07 -6.69 -3.68
CA ILE A 34 -10.55 -7.52 -2.58
C ILE A 34 -10.60 -6.76 -1.25
N VAL A 35 -10.23 -5.48 -1.27
CA VAL A 35 -10.26 -4.62 -0.09
C VAL A 35 -11.68 -4.41 0.41
N LYS A 36 -12.63 -4.12 -0.49
CA LYS A 36 -14.05 -4.00 -0.13
C LYS A 36 -14.57 -5.28 0.51
N LYS A 37 -14.19 -6.44 -0.05
CA LYS A 37 -14.61 -7.75 0.44
C LYS A 37 -14.04 -8.06 1.83
N GLN A 38 -12.74 -7.85 2.06
CA GLN A 38 -12.13 -8.12 3.37
C GLN A 38 -12.62 -7.18 4.46
N LEU A 39 -12.76 -5.90 4.15
CA LEU A 39 -13.25 -4.91 5.10
C LEU A 39 -14.78 -4.87 5.22
N ALA A 40 -15.48 -5.79 4.54
CA ALA A 40 -16.95 -5.84 4.47
C ALA A 40 -17.60 -4.47 4.18
N LEU A 41 -16.97 -3.68 3.30
CA LEU A 41 -17.46 -2.36 2.92
C LEU A 41 -18.71 -2.51 2.06
N SER A 42 -19.68 -1.62 2.26
CA SER A 42 -20.88 -1.55 1.41
C SER A 42 -20.51 -1.22 -0.04
N ASP A 43 -21.31 -1.66 -1.01
CA ASP A 43 -21.09 -1.39 -2.44
C ASP A 43 -20.97 0.11 -2.75
N ASP A 44 -21.74 0.94 -2.04
CA ASP A 44 -21.70 2.41 -2.08
C ASP A 44 -20.39 3.03 -1.55
N SER A 45 -19.52 2.23 -0.92
CA SER A 45 -18.24 2.73 -0.42
C SER A 45 -17.29 3.02 -1.57
N THR A 46 -16.91 4.29 -1.70
CA THR A 46 -15.96 4.73 -2.72
C THR A 46 -14.55 4.34 -2.32
N VAL A 47 -14.06 3.24 -2.87
CA VAL A 47 -12.66 2.81 -2.79
C VAL A 47 -11.98 3.17 -4.10
N THR A 48 -10.90 3.93 -4.01
CA THR A 48 -10.11 4.43 -5.14
C THR A 48 -8.65 4.14 -4.89
N GLY A 49 -7.79 4.26 -5.91
CA GLY A 49 -6.35 4.15 -5.73
C GLY A 49 -5.79 5.07 -4.64
N GLU A 50 -6.36 6.28 -4.49
CA GLU A 50 -5.93 7.24 -3.47
C GLU A 50 -6.42 6.90 -2.05
N SER A 51 -7.35 5.95 -1.92
CA SER A 51 -7.89 5.52 -0.63
C SER A 51 -6.78 4.86 0.20
N LYS A 52 -6.63 5.33 1.43
CA LYS A 52 -5.72 4.73 2.42
C LYS A 52 -6.40 3.57 3.13
N PHE A 53 -5.68 2.48 3.35
CA PHE A 53 -6.20 1.33 4.10
C PHE A 53 -6.70 1.73 5.49
N ALA A 54 -5.92 2.53 6.23
CA ALA A 54 -6.33 3.06 7.54
C ALA A 54 -7.58 3.95 7.48
N ALA A 55 -7.82 4.64 6.36
CA ALA A 55 -9.03 5.48 6.19
C ALA A 55 -10.27 4.64 5.85
N LEU A 56 -10.06 3.46 5.27
CA LEU A 56 -11.11 2.46 5.02
C LEU A 56 -11.44 1.63 6.26
N GLY A 57 -10.73 1.85 7.38
CA GLY A 57 -10.93 1.12 8.63
C GLY A 57 -10.13 -0.17 8.74
N ALA A 58 -9.19 -0.43 7.83
CA ALA A 58 -8.29 -1.57 7.96
C ALA A 58 -7.34 -1.36 9.15
N ASP A 59 -7.29 -2.36 10.04
CA ASP A 59 -6.27 -2.44 11.08
C ASP A 59 -5.00 -3.17 10.59
N SER A 60 -4.05 -3.40 11.50
CA SER A 60 -2.82 -4.12 11.20
C SER A 60 -3.02 -5.58 10.80
N LEU A 61 -4.03 -6.26 11.34
CA LEU A 61 -4.41 -7.63 10.99
C LEU A 61 -5.15 -7.67 9.65
N ASP A 62 -6.10 -6.75 9.43
CA ASP A 62 -6.82 -6.64 8.16
C ASP A 62 -5.86 -6.43 6.99
N THR A 63 -4.82 -5.59 7.19
CA THR A 63 -3.80 -5.34 6.17
C THR A 63 -3.04 -6.61 5.81
N VAL A 64 -2.73 -7.47 6.79
CA VAL A 64 -2.09 -8.77 6.54
C VAL A 64 -3.02 -9.71 5.76
N GLU A 65 -4.29 -9.80 6.14
CA GLU A 65 -5.28 -10.64 5.44
C GLU A 65 -5.52 -10.16 3.98
N ILE A 66 -5.58 -8.85 3.77
CA ILE A 66 -5.70 -8.24 2.44
C ILE A 66 -4.49 -8.61 1.59
N VAL A 67 -3.26 -8.45 2.12
CA VAL A 67 -2.03 -8.78 1.39
C VAL A 67 -1.98 -10.27 1.03
N MET A 68 -2.33 -11.16 1.96
CA MET A 68 -2.40 -12.60 1.66
C MET A 68 -3.45 -12.92 0.59
N SER A 69 -4.63 -12.28 0.65
CA SER A 69 -5.67 -12.44 -0.37
C SER A 69 -5.21 -11.96 -1.75
N LEU A 70 -4.43 -10.89 -1.77
CA LEU A 70 -3.82 -10.34 -2.98
C LEU A 70 -2.73 -11.26 -3.54
N GLU A 71 -1.87 -11.82 -2.69
CA GLU A 71 -0.87 -12.82 -3.09
C GLU A 71 -1.53 -14.04 -3.75
N GLU A 72 -2.58 -14.58 -3.15
CA GLU A 72 -3.34 -15.70 -3.70
C GLU A 72 -4.06 -15.34 -5.01
N ALA A 73 -4.70 -14.17 -5.07
CA ALA A 73 -5.49 -13.74 -6.23
C ALA A 73 -4.63 -13.50 -7.48
N PHE A 74 -3.42 -12.95 -7.30
CA PHE A 74 -2.49 -12.66 -8.40
C PHE A 74 -1.39 -13.74 -8.55
N GLY A 75 -1.32 -14.69 -7.62
CA GLY A 75 -0.30 -15.73 -7.59
C GLY A 75 1.11 -15.18 -7.43
N ILE A 76 1.28 -14.14 -6.62
CA ILE A 76 2.57 -13.48 -6.36
C ILE A 76 3.02 -13.75 -4.92
N SER A 77 4.23 -13.30 -4.57
CA SER A 77 4.68 -13.25 -3.18
C SER A 77 5.19 -11.85 -2.88
N VAL A 78 4.62 -11.24 -1.85
CA VAL A 78 4.91 -9.90 -1.36
C VAL A 78 5.76 -10.03 -0.11
N GLU A 79 6.93 -9.41 -0.10
CA GLU A 79 7.75 -9.40 1.11
C GLU A 79 7.12 -8.55 2.21
N GLU A 80 7.34 -8.93 3.47
CA GLU A 80 6.76 -8.25 4.64
C GLU A 80 7.13 -6.76 4.68
N GLU A 81 8.38 -6.39 4.38
CA GLU A 81 8.82 -4.99 4.34
C GLU A 81 8.07 -4.17 3.27
N SER A 82 7.80 -4.81 2.12
CA SER A 82 7.02 -4.22 1.05
C SER A 82 5.56 -4.04 1.47
N ALA A 83 4.95 -5.05 2.10
CA ALA A 83 3.59 -4.99 2.63
C ALA A 83 3.43 -3.90 3.69
N GLN A 84 4.40 -3.74 4.60
CA GLN A 84 4.40 -2.70 5.63
C GLN A 84 4.53 -1.29 5.05
N SER A 85 5.10 -1.16 3.85
CA SER A 85 5.23 0.12 3.14
C SER A 85 3.97 0.52 2.37
N ILE A 86 3.00 -0.38 2.21
CA ILE A 86 1.74 -0.12 1.52
C ILE A 86 0.83 0.77 2.39
N ALA A 87 0.53 1.97 1.92
CA ALA A 87 -0.37 2.90 2.62
C ALA A 87 -1.70 3.11 1.89
N THR A 88 -1.69 3.03 0.56
CA THR A 88 -2.86 3.26 -0.31
C THR A 88 -3.13 2.08 -1.22
N VAL A 89 -4.37 2.00 -1.71
CA VAL A 89 -4.78 0.99 -2.71
C VAL A 89 -3.91 1.06 -3.95
N GLN A 90 -3.52 2.27 -4.38
CA GLN A 90 -2.61 2.44 -5.51
C GLN A 90 -1.23 1.85 -5.22
N ASP A 91 -0.66 2.08 -4.03
CA ASP A 91 0.64 1.51 -3.67
C ASP A 91 0.61 -0.03 -3.73
N ALA A 92 -0.49 -0.64 -3.25
CA ALA A 92 -0.68 -2.08 -3.34
C ALA A 92 -0.77 -2.55 -4.79
N ALA A 93 -1.59 -1.89 -5.61
CA ALA A 93 -1.76 -2.23 -7.01
C ALA A 93 -0.46 -2.12 -7.81
N ASP A 94 0.31 -1.05 -7.58
CA ASP A 94 1.58 -0.80 -8.26
C ASP A 94 2.63 -1.85 -7.88
N LEU A 95 2.63 -2.31 -6.63
CA LEU A 95 3.49 -3.37 -6.17
C LEU A 95 3.09 -4.72 -6.78
N ILE A 96 1.79 -5.03 -6.78
CA ILE A 96 1.23 -6.25 -7.38
C ILE A 96 1.61 -6.33 -8.86
N GLU A 97 1.38 -5.26 -9.61
CA GLU A 97 1.65 -5.21 -11.04
C GLU A 97 3.12 -5.54 -11.33
N LYS A 98 4.05 -4.94 -10.58
CA LYS A 98 5.48 -5.22 -10.73
C LYS A 98 5.85 -6.66 -10.46
N LEU A 99 5.25 -7.28 -9.44
CA LEU A 99 5.53 -8.68 -9.09
C LEU A 99 4.91 -9.64 -10.12
N VAL A 100 3.76 -9.28 -10.69
CA VAL A 100 3.14 -10.02 -11.80
C VAL A 100 3.99 -9.92 -13.07
N GLU A 101 4.53 -8.75 -13.39
CA GLU A 101 5.40 -8.54 -14.56
C GLU A 101 6.80 -9.16 -14.39
N ALA A 102 7.28 -9.31 -13.16
CA ALA A 102 8.57 -9.92 -12.85
C ALA A 102 8.54 -11.46 -12.82
N LYS A 103 7.36 -12.06 -12.96
CA LYS A 103 7.13 -13.52 -12.93
C LYS A 103 7.26 -14.13 -14.33
#